data_AF-A0A7J2PZ37-F1
#
_entry.id   AF-A0A7J2PZ37-F1
#
_cell.length_a   1.000
_cell.length_b   1.000
_cell.length_c   1.000
_cell.angle_alpha   90.00
_cell.angle_beta   90.00
_cell.angle_gamma   90.00
#
_symmetry.space_group_name_H-M   'P 1'
#
loop_
_entity.id
_entity.type
_entity.pdbx_description
1 polymer ?
#
loop_
_entity_poly.entity_id
_entity_poly.type
_entity_poly.pdbx_seq_one_letter_code
_entity_poly.pdbx_strand_id
1 'polypeptide(L)'
;MANSVSSKIEKANEEAVKRILSAECNLVDIESAGKIIPGFKNDLFTHAGPPIEWERMCRTQKYAITNLIRYEGLADTPEKAARLAETGEVTIEPNHNYDAVSGMCGATSASLPVLVVKNPVHGNTSYCLQQTSLTAFGNKYETITELDFVRNTLAPVLKATIKEAGGINLKEILATGIQMGDELHGKLDGTRSVFVSRLLPHIVKTDFDKDTLAQVGEYFNTNPGRWYGGNLMMASCKAMMDPAKNIKYSTIVTAMSRNGVDFGIQVSGLGNEWF
;
A
#
# COMPACT_ATOMS: atom_id res chain seq x y z
N MET A 1 -32.83 26.89 -12.50
CA MET A 1 -31.98 25.71 -12.83
C MET A 1 -30.66 25.65 -12.06
N ALA A 2 -30.03 26.77 -11.65
CA ALA A 2 -28.71 26.78 -10.98
C ALA A 2 -28.64 26.24 -9.52
N ASN A 3 -29.75 25.76 -8.94
CA ASN A 3 -29.84 25.31 -7.53
C ASN A 3 -30.54 23.93 -7.37
N SER A 4 -30.73 23.18 -8.47
CA SER A 4 -31.25 21.81 -8.38
C SER A 4 -30.24 20.88 -7.68
N VAL A 5 -30.72 19.77 -7.12
CA VAL A 5 -29.85 18.73 -6.55
C VAL A 5 -28.91 18.16 -7.63
N SER A 6 -29.40 17.97 -8.87
CA SER A 6 -28.58 17.55 -10.01
C SER A 6 -27.38 18.48 -10.23
N SER A 7 -27.62 19.79 -10.29
CA SER A 7 -26.54 20.77 -10.51
C SER A 7 -25.52 20.79 -9.36
N LYS A 8 -25.95 20.50 -8.12
CA LYS A 8 -25.03 20.36 -6.98
C LYS A 8 -24.16 19.11 -7.09
N ILE A 9 -24.74 17.98 -7.53
CA ILE A 9 -24.03 16.72 -7.75
C ILE A 9 -23.01 16.89 -8.89
N GLU A 10 -23.42 17.46 -10.02
CA GLU A 10 -22.54 17.71 -11.18
C GLU A 10 -21.31 18.52 -10.78
N LYS A 11 -21.51 19.67 -10.12
CA LYS A 11 -20.41 20.53 -9.65
C LYS A 11 -19.49 19.82 -8.64
N ALA A 12 -20.07 19.04 -7.73
CA ALA A 12 -19.29 18.30 -6.74
C ALA A 12 -18.44 17.19 -7.39
N ASN A 13 -18.98 16.52 -8.41
CA ASN A 13 -18.28 15.49 -9.17
C ASN A 13 -17.19 16.09 -10.06
N GLU A 14 -17.43 17.24 -10.69
CA GLU A 14 -16.40 17.98 -11.43
C GLU A 14 -15.21 18.34 -10.53
N GLU A 15 -15.46 18.83 -9.32
CA GLU A 15 -14.41 19.12 -8.34
C GLU A 15 -13.67 17.85 -7.89
N ALA A 16 -14.39 16.76 -7.61
CA ALA A 16 -13.78 15.48 -7.26
C ALA A 16 -12.84 14.97 -8.37
N VAL A 17 -13.32 14.95 -9.61
CA VAL A 17 -12.52 14.54 -10.78
C VAL A 17 -11.33 15.46 -10.99
N LYS A 18 -11.51 16.78 -10.84
CA LYS A 18 -10.41 17.75 -10.93
C LYS A 18 -9.31 17.45 -9.91
N ARG A 19 -9.65 17.11 -8.66
CA ARG A 19 -8.64 16.74 -7.65
C ARG A 19 -7.90 15.46 -8.01
N ILE A 20 -8.62 14.43 -8.48
CA ILE A 20 -8.03 13.16 -8.91
C ILE A 20 -7.03 13.37 -10.05
N LEU A 21 -7.42 14.12 -11.09
CA LEU A 21 -6.58 14.31 -12.27
C LEU A 21 -5.37 15.22 -12.02
N SER A 22 -5.53 16.22 -11.14
CA SER A 22 -4.46 17.16 -10.77
C SER A 22 -3.47 16.61 -9.74
N ALA A 23 -3.78 15.48 -9.08
CA ALA A 23 -2.90 14.88 -8.09
C ALA A 23 -1.55 14.47 -8.69
N GLU A 24 -0.48 14.68 -7.92
CA GLU A 24 0.86 14.20 -8.24
C GLU A 24 1.26 13.10 -7.26
N CYS A 25 2.06 12.14 -7.69
CA CYS A 25 2.40 10.96 -6.89
C CYS A 25 3.92 10.81 -6.82
N ASN A 26 4.53 11.35 -5.78
CA ASN A 26 5.97 11.27 -5.59
C ASN A 26 6.30 10.25 -4.51
N LEU A 27 7.01 9.18 -4.86
CA LEU A 27 7.63 8.28 -3.89
C LEU A 27 8.80 9.02 -3.24
N VAL A 28 8.70 9.28 -1.94
CA VAL A 28 9.67 10.10 -1.20
C VAL A 28 10.43 9.33 -0.14
N ASP A 29 9.92 8.17 0.30
CA ASP A 29 10.57 7.34 1.31
C ASP A 29 10.07 5.90 1.25
N ILE A 30 10.78 5.02 1.96
CA ILE A 30 10.29 3.71 2.39
C ILE A 30 10.73 3.51 3.85
N GLU A 31 9.76 3.32 4.75
CA GLU A 31 10.02 3.29 6.20
C GLU A 31 9.04 2.36 6.90
N SER A 32 9.41 1.86 8.07
CA SER A 32 8.54 1.08 8.96
C SER A 32 7.21 1.80 9.25
N ALA A 33 6.10 1.07 9.10
CA ALA A 33 4.75 1.59 9.28
C ALA A 33 4.58 2.33 10.62
N GLY A 34 5.03 1.72 11.72
CA GLY A 34 4.90 2.29 13.07
C GLY A 34 5.71 3.56 13.31
N LYS A 35 6.70 3.87 12.45
CA LYS A 35 7.45 5.14 12.54
C LYS A 35 6.84 6.26 11.72
N ILE A 36 6.21 5.93 10.58
CA ILE A 36 5.83 6.93 9.57
C ILE A 36 4.33 7.13 9.41
N ILE A 37 3.50 6.16 9.81
CA ILE A 37 2.04 6.24 9.72
C ILE A 37 1.49 6.74 11.06
N PRO A 38 0.80 7.90 11.10
CA PRO A 38 0.22 8.42 12.33
C PRO A 38 -0.74 7.42 12.99
N GLY A 39 -0.54 7.16 14.28
CA GLY A 39 -1.40 6.27 15.06
C GLY A 39 -1.18 4.77 14.83
N PHE A 40 -0.19 4.36 14.02
CA PHE A 40 0.11 2.96 13.78
C PHE A 40 0.93 2.37 14.93
N LYS A 41 0.26 1.70 15.88
CA LYS A 41 0.88 1.18 17.11
C LYS A 41 1.49 -0.21 16.91
N ASN A 42 2.31 -0.66 17.87
CA ASN A 42 2.97 -1.98 17.83
C ASN A 42 1.99 -3.16 17.97
N ASP A 43 0.84 -2.93 18.60
CA ASP A 43 -0.26 -3.89 18.78
C ASP A 43 -1.34 -3.77 17.68
N LEU A 44 -1.11 -2.93 16.67
CA LEU A 44 -2.00 -2.77 15.52
C LEU A 44 -1.52 -3.62 14.34
N PHE A 45 -2.46 -4.38 13.79
CA PHE A 45 -2.30 -5.12 12.55
C PHE A 45 -3.38 -4.69 11.58
N THR A 46 -3.02 -4.37 10.35
CA THR A 46 -4.00 -3.91 9.35
C THR A 46 -4.18 -4.89 8.22
N HIS A 47 -5.33 -4.84 7.53
CA HIS A 47 -5.68 -5.76 6.47
C HIS A 47 -6.33 -5.07 5.26
N ALA A 48 -6.37 -5.75 4.11
CA ALA A 48 -7.10 -5.28 2.93
C ALA A 48 -8.62 -5.43 3.10
N GLY A 49 -9.39 -4.59 2.39
CA GLY A 49 -10.86 -4.62 2.37
C GLY A 49 -11.55 -3.71 3.38
N PRO A 50 -12.90 -3.74 3.40
CA PRO A 50 -13.70 -3.02 4.40
C PRO A 50 -13.56 -3.65 5.81
N PRO A 51 -14.02 -2.95 6.86
CA PRO A 51 -14.06 -3.47 8.23
C PRO A 51 -14.70 -4.86 8.30
N ILE A 52 -14.10 -5.76 9.07
CA ILE A 52 -14.60 -7.13 9.28
C ILE A 52 -14.10 -7.65 10.62
N GLU A 53 -15.00 -8.28 11.37
CA GLU A 53 -14.66 -8.96 12.63
C GLU A 53 -13.76 -10.17 12.39
N TRP A 54 -12.86 -10.43 13.34
CA TRP A 54 -11.90 -11.54 13.23
C TRP A 54 -12.60 -12.86 12.88
N GLU A 55 -13.71 -13.21 13.54
CA GLU A 55 -14.41 -14.47 13.33
C GLU A 55 -14.83 -14.68 11.88
N ARG A 56 -15.22 -13.59 11.19
CA ARG A 56 -15.69 -13.60 9.81
C ARG A 56 -14.55 -13.61 8.79
N MET A 57 -13.34 -13.18 9.14
CA MET A 57 -12.22 -13.13 8.21
C MET A 57 -11.96 -14.48 7.54
N CYS A 58 -11.64 -14.45 6.24
CA CYS A 58 -11.27 -15.65 5.52
C CYS A 58 -9.99 -16.26 6.09
N ARG A 59 -9.83 -17.58 5.91
CA ARG A 59 -8.68 -18.33 6.46
C ARG A 59 -7.34 -17.71 6.07
N THR A 60 -7.18 -17.32 4.82
CA THR A 60 -5.92 -16.78 4.31
C THR A 60 -5.53 -15.47 5.02
N GLN A 61 -6.48 -14.58 5.25
CA GLN A 61 -6.24 -13.31 5.95
C GLN A 61 -5.93 -13.54 7.43
N LYS A 62 -6.66 -14.44 8.10
CA LYS A 62 -6.33 -14.88 9.47
C LYS A 62 -4.91 -15.40 9.60
N TYR A 63 -4.48 -16.24 8.64
CA TYR A 63 -3.13 -16.79 8.62
C TYR A 63 -2.06 -15.72 8.43
N ALA A 64 -2.27 -14.76 7.53
CA ALA A 64 -1.35 -13.65 7.32
C ALA A 64 -1.18 -12.79 8.59
N ILE A 65 -2.28 -12.43 9.25
CA ILE A 65 -2.27 -11.66 10.51
C ILE A 65 -1.62 -12.47 11.65
N THR A 66 -1.99 -13.74 11.81
CA THR A 66 -1.40 -14.65 12.81
C THR A 66 0.12 -14.75 12.64
N ASN A 67 0.59 -14.87 11.40
CA ASN A 67 2.02 -14.90 11.11
C ASN A 67 2.70 -13.57 11.44
N LEU A 68 2.06 -12.43 11.20
CA LEU A 68 2.62 -11.13 11.59
C LEU A 68 2.66 -10.91 13.09
N ILE A 69 1.65 -11.36 13.85
CA ILE A 69 1.67 -11.32 15.31
C ILE A 69 2.89 -12.09 15.85
N ARG A 70 3.20 -13.24 15.23
CA ARG A 70 4.41 -14.02 15.54
C ARG A 70 5.68 -13.30 15.09
N TYR A 71 5.67 -12.69 13.91
CA TYR A 71 6.79 -11.91 13.36
C TYR A 71 7.20 -10.76 14.29
N GLU A 72 6.22 -10.06 14.85
CA GLU A 72 6.41 -8.97 15.82
C GLU A 72 6.79 -9.48 17.22
N GLY A 73 6.87 -10.80 17.42
CA GLY A 73 7.28 -11.40 18.69
C GLY A 73 6.23 -11.39 19.80
N LEU A 74 4.96 -11.13 19.47
CA LEU A 74 3.86 -11.11 20.45
C LEU A 74 3.39 -12.52 20.84
N ALA A 75 3.68 -13.52 20.02
CA ALA A 75 3.36 -14.93 20.28
C ALA A 75 4.37 -15.87 19.62
N ASP A 76 4.62 -17.02 20.26
CA ASP A 76 5.54 -18.06 19.79
C ASP A 76 4.84 -19.13 18.93
N THR A 77 3.54 -19.37 19.14
CA THR A 77 2.74 -20.32 18.36
C THR A 77 1.59 -19.67 17.58
N PRO A 78 1.13 -20.28 16.47
CA PRO A 78 -0.05 -19.82 15.74
C PRO A 78 -1.31 -19.74 16.62
N GLU A 79 -1.50 -20.67 17.56
CA GLU A 79 -2.67 -20.72 18.43
C GLU A 79 -2.68 -19.55 19.41
N LYS A 80 -1.51 -19.22 20.01
CA LYS A 80 -1.40 -18.04 20.87
C LYS A 80 -1.61 -16.75 20.08
N ALA A 81 -1.04 -16.66 18.89
CA ALA A 81 -1.20 -15.49 18.02
C ALA A 81 -2.67 -15.27 17.60
N ALA A 82 -3.37 -16.32 17.19
CA ALA A 82 -4.79 -16.25 16.86
C ALA A 82 -5.63 -15.84 18.09
N ARG A 83 -5.30 -16.36 19.27
CA ARG A 83 -5.99 -15.99 20.51
C ARG A 83 -5.87 -14.50 20.83
N LEU A 84 -4.70 -13.87 20.58
CA LEU A 84 -4.55 -12.42 20.80
C LEU A 84 -5.49 -11.61 19.91
N ALA A 85 -5.69 -12.05 18.66
CA ALA A 85 -6.66 -11.45 17.75
C ALA A 85 -8.11 -11.68 18.21
N GLU A 86 -8.45 -12.91 18.59
CA GLU A 86 -9.80 -13.31 19.05
C GLU A 86 -10.24 -12.58 20.32
N THR A 87 -9.29 -12.29 21.21
CA THR A 87 -9.56 -11.66 22.51
C THR A 87 -9.45 -10.13 22.47
N GLY A 88 -9.06 -9.55 21.34
CA GLY A 88 -8.86 -8.11 21.18
C GLY A 88 -7.63 -7.57 21.91
N GLU A 89 -6.70 -8.43 22.32
CA GLU A 89 -5.40 -8.01 22.89
C GLU A 89 -4.50 -7.35 21.84
N VAL A 90 -4.72 -7.67 20.56
CA VAL A 90 -4.21 -6.89 19.42
C VAL A 90 -5.37 -6.28 18.64
N THR A 91 -5.13 -5.11 18.06
CA THR A 91 -6.13 -4.40 17.25
C THR A 91 -5.99 -4.79 15.79
N ILE A 92 -7.12 -5.08 15.12
CA ILE A 92 -7.16 -5.43 13.71
C ILE A 92 -8.07 -4.46 12.97
N GLU A 93 -7.52 -3.73 11.99
CA GLU A 93 -8.26 -2.69 11.27
C GLU A 93 -7.98 -2.66 9.75
N PRO A 94 -8.86 -2.08 8.93
CA PRO A 94 -8.59 -1.85 7.51
C PRO A 94 -7.39 -0.93 7.26
N ASN A 95 -6.57 -1.26 6.26
CA ASN A 95 -5.49 -0.40 5.78
C ASN A 95 -5.99 1.03 5.46
N HIS A 96 -7.21 1.14 4.92
CA HIS A 96 -7.81 2.41 4.52
C HIS A 96 -8.05 3.40 5.67
N ASN A 97 -8.09 2.95 6.93
CA ASN A 97 -8.19 3.83 8.11
C ASN A 97 -6.91 4.63 8.37
N TYR A 98 -5.79 4.21 7.76
CA TYR A 98 -4.45 4.74 8.02
C TYR A 98 -3.79 5.29 6.74
N ASP A 99 -4.62 5.77 5.80
CA ASP A 99 -4.18 6.22 4.47
C ASP A 99 -3.34 5.19 3.70
N ALA A 100 -3.46 3.93 4.08
CA ALA A 100 -2.68 2.83 3.55
C ALA A 100 -3.53 1.92 2.65
N VAL A 101 -2.85 1.21 1.76
CA VAL A 101 -3.41 0.15 0.92
C VAL A 101 -2.40 -0.99 0.79
N SER A 102 -2.88 -2.19 0.50
CA SER A 102 -2.02 -3.34 0.21
C SER A 102 -2.85 -4.40 -0.52
N GLY A 103 -2.22 -5.15 -1.42
CA GLY A 103 -2.89 -6.16 -2.25
C GLY A 103 -3.27 -7.44 -1.47
N MET A 104 -4.12 -8.28 -2.07
CA MET A 104 -4.47 -9.60 -1.53
C MET A 104 -4.97 -9.54 -0.06
N CYS A 105 -4.37 -10.26 0.90
CA CYS A 105 -4.74 -10.14 2.32
C CYS A 105 -4.39 -8.77 2.92
N GLY A 106 -3.35 -8.14 2.38
CA GLY A 106 -2.87 -6.82 2.76
C GLY A 106 -2.44 -6.69 4.22
N ALA A 107 -1.98 -7.79 4.83
CA ALA A 107 -1.62 -7.84 6.24
C ALA A 107 -0.38 -6.96 6.51
N THR A 108 -0.48 -5.98 7.41
CA THR A 108 0.63 -5.06 7.74
C THR A 108 0.79 -4.94 9.25
N SER A 109 2.03 -4.85 9.72
CA SER A 109 2.38 -4.61 11.13
C SER A 109 3.42 -3.51 11.26
N ALA A 110 3.66 -3.03 12.48
CA ALA A 110 4.40 -1.80 12.73
C ALA A 110 5.86 -1.83 12.24
N SER A 111 6.53 -2.98 12.27
CA SER A 111 7.93 -3.07 11.85
C SER A 111 8.11 -3.15 10.32
N LEU A 112 7.02 -3.36 9.56
CA LEU A 112 7.12 -3.62 8.13
C LEU A 112 7.33 -2.33 7.32
N PRO A 113 8.18 -2.37 6.29
CA PRO A 113 8.43 -1.21 5.44
C PRO A 113 7.25 -0.92 4.51
N VAL A 114 6.81 0.34 4.51
CA VAL A 114 5.79 0.87 3.62
C VAL A 114 6.40 1.93 2.70
N LEU A 115 5.98 1.91 1.43
CA LEU A 115 6.23 2.98 0.48
C LEU A 115 5.51 4.24 0.94
N VAL A 116 6.18 5.39 0.87
CA VAL A 116 5.62 6.69 1.26
C VAL A 116 5.46 7.55 0.02
N VAL A 117 4.22 7.76 -0.40
CA VAL A 117 3.88 8.57 -1.58
C VAL A 117 3.26 9.88 -1.12
N LYS A 118 3.89 10.99 -1.48
CA LYS A 118 3.37 12.34 -1.22
C LYS A 118 2.71 12.91 -2.46
N ASN A 119 1.56 13.53 -2.22
CA ASN A 119 0.87 14.34 -3.20
C ASN A 119 1.01 15.82 -2.84
N PRO A 120 2.00 16.54 -3.41
CA PRO A 120 2.25 17.94 -3.05
C PRO A 120 1.12 18.88 -3.48
N VAL A 121 0.27 18.48 -4.45
CA VAL A 121 -0.82 19.33 -4.95
C VAL A 121 -1.94 19.45 -3.92
N HIS A 122 -2.27 18.37 -3.22
CA HIS A 122 -3.34 18.33 -2.21
C HIS A 122 -2.83 18.14 -0.78
N GLY A 123 -1.52 17.96 -0.59
CA GLY A 123 -0.86 17.87 0.71
C GLY A 123 -1.01 16.54 1.45
N ASN A 124 -1.66 15.54 0.86
CA ASN A 124 -1.85 14.22 1.48
C ASN A 124 -0.66 13.28 1.23
N THR A 125 -0.56 12.26 2.08
CA THR A 125 0.41 11.17 1.97
C THR A 125 -0.37 9.85 1.94
N SER A 126 0.05 8.90 1.13
CA SER A 126 -0.46 7.53 1.14
C SER A 126 0.66 6.53 1.36
N TYR A 127 0.27 5.35 1.83
CA TYR A 127 1.19 4.28 2.18
C TYR A 127 0.82 2.99 1.46
N CYS A 128 1.83 2.21 1.07
CA CYS A 128 1.61 0.84 0.62
C CYS A 128 2.68 -0.09 1.15
N LEU A 129 2.26 -1.18 1.77
CA LEU A 129 3.18 -2.24 2.20
C LEU A 129 3.89 -2.85 1.00
N GLN A 130 5.19 -3.08 1.13
CA GLN A 130 5.90 -3.98 0.24
C GLN A 130 5.58 -5.44 0.58
N GLN A 131 4.75 -6.06 -0.25
CA GLN A 131 4.19 -7.37 0.05
C GLN A 131 5.18 -8.52 -0.11
N THR A 132 4.94 -9.57 0.66
CA THR A 132 5.63 -10.87 0.55
C THR A 132 4.59 -11.97 0.45
N SER A 133 5.04 -13.20 0.18
CA SER A 133 4.18 -14.39 0.22
C SER A 133 3.40 -14.51 1.53
N LEU A 134 4.03 -14.18 2.66
CA LEU A 134 3.44 -14.26 3.99
C LEU A 134 2.31 -13.22 4.17
N THR A 135 2.54 -11.96 3.76
CA THR A 135 1.59 -10.86 3.98
C THR A 135 0.46 -10.80 2.94
N ALA A 136 0.73 -11.23 1.71
CA ALA A 136 -0.26 -11.24 0.63
C ALA A 136 -1.14 -12.50 0.65
N PHE A 137 -0.54 -13.68 0.87
CA PHE A 137 -1.20 -14.97 0.65
C PHE A 137 -1.30 -15.83 1.91
N GLY A 138 -0.90 -15.34 3.08
CA GLY A 138 -0.96 -16.14 4.31
C GLY A 138 -0.16 -17.44 4.20
N ASN A 139 0.94 -17.43 3.44
CA ASN A 139 1.79 -18.60 3.23
C ASN A 139 2.43 -19.08 4.54
N LYS A 140 3.07 -20.25 4.49
CA LYS A 140 3.71 -20.85 5.66
C LYS A 140 4.75 -19.90 6.26
N TYR A 141 4.88 -19.94 7.59
CA TYR A 141 5.73 -19.03 8.35
C TYR A 141 7.20 -19.08 7.91
N GLU A 142 7.68 -20.20 7.36
CA GLU A 142 9.06 -20.34 6.85
C GLU A 142 9.37 -19.36 5.70
N THR A 143 8.36 -18.80 5.03
CA THR A 143 8.53 -17.74 4.02
C THR A 143 8.87 -16.36 4.62
N ILE A 144 8.98 -16.26 5.95
CA ILE A 144 9.43 -15.08 6.70
C ILE A 144 10.75 -14.50 6.20
N THR A 145 11.63 -15.33 5.62
CA THR A 145 12.91 -14.87 5.06
C THR A 145 12.73 -13.86 3.93
N GLU A 146 11.61 -13.93 3.18
CA GLU A 146 11.26 -12.89 2.19
C GLU A 146 11.01 -11.54 2.88
N LEU A 147 10.32 -11.57 4.02
CA LEU A 147 10.01 -10.38 4.81
C LEU A 147 11.26 -9.79 5.45
N ASP A 148 12.15 -10.64 5.95
CA ASP A 148 13.45 -10.21 6.46
C ASP A 148 14.32 -9.59 5.37
N PHE A 149 14.34 -10.16 4.16
CA PHE A 149 15.01 -9.54 3.02
C PHE A 149 14.40 -8.17 2.68
N VAL A 150 13.07 -8.09 2.61
CA VAL A 150 12.37 -6.83 2.32
C VAL A 150 12.71 -5.76 3.36
N ARG A 151 12.70 -6.12 4.64
CA ARG A 151 12.94 -5.21 5.77
C ARG A 151 14.41 -4.80 5.91
N ASN A 152 15.33 -5.76 5.82
CA ASN A 152 16.72 -5.56 6.20
C ASN A 152 17.64 -5.25 5.02
N THR A 153 17.23 -5.57 3.79
CA THR A 153 18.06 -5.38 2.59
C THR A 153 17.38 -4.45 1.59
N LEU A 154 16.18 -4.81 1.11
CA LEU A 154 15.49 -4.06 0.05
C LEU A 154 15.12 -2.65 0.50
N ALA A 155 14.45 -2.50 1.64
CA ALA A 155 13.95 -1.22 2.11
C ALA A 155 15.08 -0.23 2.43
N PRO A 156 16.17 -0.58 3.13
CA PRO A 156 17.28 0.34 3.37
C PRO A 156 17.95 0.85 2.08
N VAL A 157 18.18 -0.03 1.10
CA VAL A 157 18.77 0.35 -0.19
C VAL A 157 17.84 1.27 -0.97
N LEU A 158 16.55 0.92 -1.06
CA LEU A 158 15.58 1.77 -1.75
C LEU A 158 15.38 3.11 -1.04
N LYS A 159 15.39 3.14 0.30
CA LYS A 159 15.33 4.38 1.08
C LYS A 159 16.47 5.33 0.73
N ALA A 160 17.71 4.83 0.73
CA ALA A 160 18.87 5.65 0.37
C ALA A 160 18.79 6.10 -1.09
N THR A 161 18.37 5.20 -1.99
CA THR A 161 18.23 5.49 -3.42
C THR A 161 17.17 6.56 -3.70
N ILE A 162 16.00 6.49 -3.06
CA ILE A 162 14.91 7.47 -3.20
C ILE A 162 15.37 8.84 -2.67
N LYS A 163 16.12 8.87 -1.56
CA LYS A 163 16.69 10.11 -1.02
C LYS A 163 17.72 10.73 -1.95
N GLU A 164 18.63 9.94 -2.50
CA GLU A 164 19.60 10.37 -3.51
C GLU A 164 18.92 10.87 -4.80
N ALA A 165 17.77 10.30 -5.15
CA ALA A 165 16.97 10.77 -6.29
C ALA A 165 16.22 12.10 -6.02
N GLY A 166 16.11 12.53 -4.76
CA GLY A 166 15.24 13.65 -4.38
C GLY A 166 13.74 13.32 -4.49
N GLY A 167 13.39 12.03 -4.47
CA GLY A 167 12.06 11.51 -4.76
C GLY A 167 11.89 11.03 -6.20
N ILE A 168 10.84 10.25 -6.44
CA ILE A 168 10.58 9.62 -7.74
C ILE A 168 9.14 9.89 -8.16
N ASN A 169 8.95 10.50 -9.33
CA ASN A 169 7.62 10.74 -9.89
C ASN A 169 7.01 9.42 -10.38
N LEU A 170 6.08 8.86 -9.61
CA LEU A 170 5.40 7.61 -9.95
C LEU A 170 4.38 7.81 -11.07
N LYS A 171 3.74 8.97 -11.18
CA LYS A 171 2.73 9.23 -12.21
C LYS A 171 3.33 9.12 -13.61
N GLU A 172 4.55 9.64 -13.81
CA GLU A 172 5.31 9.49 -15.06
C GLU A 172 5.65 8.02 -15.34
N ILE A 173 6.18 7.30 -14.35
CA ILE A 173 6.57 5.89 -14.48
C ILE A 173 5.36 5.02 -14.85
N LEU A 174 4.23 5.20 -14.16
CA LEU A 174 3.00 4.47 -14.39
C LEU A 174 2.40 4.79 -15.78
N ALA A 175 2.42 6.07 -16.19
CA ALA A 175 1.96 6.48 -17.51
C ALA A 175 2.82 5.87 -18.63
N THR A 176 4.14 5.84 -18.48
CA THR A 176 5.03 5.16 -19.42
C THR A 176 4.79 3.65 -19.44
N GLY A 177 4.57 3.03 -18.27
CA GLY A 177 4.19 1.62 -18.16
C GLY A 177 2.94 1.29 -18.99
N ILE A 178 1.88 2.12 -18.89
CA ILE A 178 0.67 1.96 -19.71
C ILE A 178 0.99 2.04 -21.21
N GLN A 179 1.82 3.00 -21.63
CA GLN A 179 2.23 3.13 -23.03
C GLN A 179 3.08 1.93 -23.53
N MET A 180 3.72 1.20 -22.61
CA MET A 180 4.43 -0.06 -22.88
C MET A 180 3.52 -1.30 -22.79
N GLY A 181 2.20 -1.10 -22.65
CA GLY A 181 1.21 -2.16 -22.66
C GLY A 181 0.95 -2.83 -21.31
N ASP A 182 1.28 -2.16 -20.19
CA ASP A 182 0.78 -2.52 -18.87
C ASP A 182 -0.66 -2.02 -18.68
N GLU A 183 -1.43 -2.70 -17.82
CA GLU A 183 -2.69 -2.18 -17.26
C GLU A 183 -2.59 -1.82 -15.77
N LEU A 184 -1.38 -1.99 -15.21
CA LEU A 184 -0.98 -1.61 -13.85
C LEU A 184 -1.59 -2.44 -12.70
N HIS A 185 -2.22 -3.58 -12.97
CA HIS A 185 -2.75 -4.48 -11.96
C HIS A 185 -2.26 -5.93 -12.15
N GLY A 186 -2.58 -6.58 -13.27
CA GLY A 186 -2.14 -7.92 -13.64
C GLY A 186 -0.85 -8.00 -14.48
N LYS A 187 -0.47 -6.89 -15.12
CA LYS A 187 0.71 -6.74 -15.99
C LYS A 187 1.42 -5.43 -15.70
N LEU A 188 2.70 -5.54 -15.33
CA LEU A 188 3.52 -4.49 -14.73
C LEU A 188 4.96 -4.47 -15.26
N ASP A 189 5.22 -5.17 -16.37
CA ASP A 189 6.57 -5.41 -16.86
C ASP A 189 7.22 -4.12 -17.39
N GLY A 190 6.43 -3.24 -18.02
CA GLY A 190 6.88 -1.92 -18.46
C GLY A 190 7.21 -1.01 -17.28
N THR A 191 6.27 -0.89 -16.34
CA THR A 191 6.38 -0.10 -15.11
C THR A 191 7.60 -0.49 -14.30
N ARG A 192 7.80 -1.80 -14.09
CA ARG A 192 8.96 -2.33 -13.38
C ARG A 192 10.26 -1.95 -14.08
N SER A 193 10.33 -2.10 -15.40
CA SER A 193 11.53 -1.80 -16.18
C SER A 193 11.88 -0.31 -16.14
N VAL A 194 10.87 0.57 -16.27
CA VAL A 194 11.04 2.02 -16.15
C VAL A 194 11.47 2.42 -14.74
N PHE A 195 10.82 1.86 -13.72
CA PHE A 195 11.16 2.12 -12.32
C PHE A 195 12.62 1.75 -12.01
N VAL A 196 13.04 0.52 -12.35
CA VAL A 196 14.43 0.08 -12.15
C VAL A 196 15.40 0.99 -12.90
N SER A 197 15.11 1.31 -14.17
CA SER A 197 15.95 2.22 -14.97
C SER A 197 16.07 3.61 -14.33
N ARG A 198 15.01 4.10 -13.68
CA ARG A 198 15.01 5.38 -12.97
C ARG A 198 15.82 5.33 -11.68
N LEU A 199 15.89 4.18 -11.01
CA LEU A 199 16.71 3.97 -9.81
C LEU A 199 18.21 3.86 -10.12
N LEU A 200 18.59 3.25 -11.25
CA LEU A 200 19.99 2.96 -11.61
C LEU A 200 20.99 4.09 -11.38
N PRO A 201 20.78 5.34 -11.83
CA PRO A 201 21.76 6.41 -11.62
C PRO A 201 21.92 6.85 -10.16
N HIS A 202 20.97 6.49 -9.29
CA HIS A 202 20.96 6.87 -7.88
C HIS A 202 21.45 5.73 -6.99
N ILE A 203 21.04 4.49 -7.27
CA ILE A 203 21.41 3.33 -6.45
C ILE A 203 22.93 3.09 -6.46
N VAL A 204 23.59 3.32 -7.59
CA VAL A 204 25.05 3.17 -7.74
C VAL A 204 25.86 4.24 -7.00
N LYS A 205 25.21 5.29 -6.51
CA LYS A 205 25.83 6.36 -5.70
C LYS A 205 25.65 6.17 -4.20
N THR A 206 24.88 5.16 -3.80
CA THR A 206 24.69 4.83 -2.38
C THR A 206 25.91 4.10 -1.83
N ASP A 207 26.09 4.13 -0.51
CA ASP A 207 27.25 3.53 0.17
C ASP A 207 27.12 2.02 0.46
N PHE A 208 26.11 1.35 -0.13
CA PHE A 208 25.94 -0.09 0.04
C PHE A 208 26.98 -0.88 -0.79
N ASP A 209 27.38 -2.04 -0.26
CA ASP A 209 28.31 -2.92 -0.97
C ASP A 209 27.67 -3.51 -2.24
N LYS A 210 28.52 -3.93 -3.18
CA LYS A 210 28.08 -4.41 -4.49
C LYS A 210 27.22 -5.67 -4.43
N ASP A 211 27.44 -6.54 -3.45
CA ASP A 211 26.67 -7.78 -3.31
C ASP A 211 25.25 -7.46 -2.82
N THR A 212 25.11 -6.56 -1.86
CA THR A 212 23.82 -6.01 -1.42
C THR A 212 23.07 -5.33 -2.58
N LEU A 213 23.75 -4.50 -3.37
CA LEU A 213 23.14 -3.85 -4.53
C LEU A 213 22.71 -4.88 -5.59
N ALA A 214 23.51 -5.91 -5.83
CA ALA A 214 23.19 -6.99 -6.75
C ALA A 214 21.96 -7.79 -6.29
N GLN A 215 21.82 -8.07 -4.99
CA GLN A 215 20.63 -8.73 -4.44
C GLN A 215 19.36 -7.91 -4.68
N VAL A 216 19.42 -6.59 -4.51
CA VAL A 216 18.28 -5.70 -4.79
C VAL A 216 17.97 -5.64 -6.28
N GLY A 217 18.99 -5.60 -7.14
CA GLY A 217 18.80 -5.69 -8.60
C GLY A 217 18.14 -7.00 -9.01
N GLU A 218 18.62 -8.12 -8.50
CA GLU A 218 18.09 -9.46 -8.79
C GLU A 218 16.66 -9.63 -8.27
N TYR A 219 16.33 -9.06 -7.11
CA TYR A 219 14.98 -9.08 -6.57
C TYR A 219 13.93 -8.67 -7.61
N PHE A 220 14.17 -7.62 -8.40
CA PHE A 220 13.22 -7.17 -9.43
C PHE A 220 13.03 -8.18 -10.58
N ASN A 221 13.89 -9.18 -10.74
CA ASN A 221 13.73 -10.25 -11.73
C ASN A 221 13.05 -11.50 -11.15
N THR A 222 12.83 -11.54 -9.84
CA THR A 222 12.10 -12.63 -9.17
C THR A 222 10.58 -12.50 -9.34
N ASN A 223 9.85 -13.59 -9.08
CA ASN A 223 8.39 -13.57 -9.09
C ASN A 223 7.80 -12.56 -8.07
N PRO A 224 8.27 -12.45 -6.81
CA PRO A 224 7.85 -11.38 -5.91
C PRO A 224 8.16 -9.98 -6.42
N GLY A 225 9.36 -9.75 -6.96
CA GLY A 225 9.76 -8.43 -7.48
C GLY A 225 9.00 -8.00 -8.73
N ARG A 226 8.47 -8.96 -9.52
CA ARG A 226 7.57 -8.66 -10.65
C ARG A 226 6.35 -7.84 -10.22
N TRP A 227 5.83 -8.09 -9.02
CA TRP A 227 4.63 -7.43 -8.49
C TRP A 227 4.92 -6.07 -7.82
N TYR A 228 6.19 -5.66 -7.72
CA TYR A 228 6.57 -4.40 -7.07
C TYR A 228 5.87 -3.17 -7.68
N GLY A 229 5.70 -3.16 -9.01
CA GLY A 229 4.97 -2.10 -9.71
C GLY A 229 3.51 -1.94 -9.25
N GLY A 230 2.88 -3.03 -8.78
CA GLY A 230 1.51 -3.00 -8.25
C GLY A 230 1.42 -2.22 -6.94
N ASN A 231 2.45 -2.30 -6.09
CA ASN A 231 2.51 -1.51 -4.84
C ASN A 231 2.68 -0.02 -5.14
N LEU A 232 3.49 0.31 -6.15
CA LEU A 232 3.65 1.70 -6.64
C LEU A 232 2.33 2.24 -7.19
N MET A 233 1.62 1.44 -7.99
CA MET A 233 0.30 1.78 -8.52
C MET A 233 -0.71 2.00 -7.38
N MET A 234 -0.82 1.06 -6.44
CA MET A 234 -1.80 1.15 -5.35
C MET A 234 -1.57 2.39 -4.49
N ALA A 235 -0.32 2.65 -4.08
CA ALA A 235 0.02 3.87 -3.32
C ALA A 235 -0.34 5.14 -4.10
N SER A 236 -0.03 5.18 -5.41
CA SER A 236 -0.34 6.32 -6.27
C SER A 236 -1.86 6.52 -6.40
N CYS A 237 -2.62 5.47 -6.68
CA CYS A 237 -4.08 5.54 -6.75
C CYS A 237 -4.69 6.04 -5.44
N LYS A 238 -4.21 5.55 -4.29
CA LYS A 238 -4.64 6.04 -2.98
C LYS A 238 -4.34 7.54 -2.81
N ALA A 239 -3.13 7.99 -3.17
CA ALA A 239 -2.73 9.39 -3.12
C ALA A 239 -3.60 10.30 -4.03
N MET A 240 -4.06 9.78 -5.17
CA MET A 240 -4.92 10.50 -6.13
C MET A 240 -6.39 10.52 -5.69
N MET A 241 -6.89 9.43 -5.12
CA MET A 241 -8.31 9.27 -4.80
C MET A 241 -8.70 9.89 -3.45
N ASP A 242 -7.81 9.86 -2.45
CA ASP A 242 -8.13 10.40 -1.12
C ASP A 242 -8.49 11.90 -1.09
N PRO A 243 -7.84 12.79 -1.86
CA PRO A 243 -8.25 14.20 -1.95
C PRO A 243 -9.67 14.43 -2.45
N ALA A 244 -10.24 13.44 -3.14
CA ALA A 244 -11.60 13.47 -3.64
C ALA A 244 -12.63 12.97 -2.62
N LYS A 245 -12.23 12.62 -1.39
CA LYS A 245 -13.16 12.29 -0.29
C LYS A 245 -13.79 13.55 0.32
N ASN A 246 -14.90 13.35 1.02
CA ASN A 246 -15.58 14.37 1.83
C ASN A 246 -16.06 15.59 1.01
N ILE A 247 -16.33 15.43 -0.29
CA ILE A 247 -16.91 16.49 -1.11
C ILE A 247 -18.42 16.36 -1.06
N LYS A 248 -19.08 17.27 -0.33
CA LYS A 248 -20.53 17.30 -0.18
C LYS A 248 -21.22 17.24 -1.55
N TYR A 249 -22.24 16.39 -1.68
CA TYR A 249 -22.98 16.08 -2.91
C TYR A 249 -22.24 15.22 -3.95
N SER A 250 -20.94 14.93 -3.78
CA SER A 250 -20.24 14.10 -4.76
C SER A 250 -20.65 12.63 -4.64
N THR A 251 -20.89 12.01 -5.78
CA THR A 251 -21.25 10.60 -5.94
C THR A 251 -20.09 9.77 -6.48
N ILE A 252 -18.87 10.30 -6.51
CA ILE A 252 -17.68 9.60 -6.99
C ILE A 252 -17.26 8.54 -5.96
N VAL A 253 -17.03 7.31 -6.43
CA VAL A 253 -16.44 6.24 -5.63
C VAL A 253 -14.96 6.56 -5.40
N THR A 254 -14.54 6.60 -4.15
CA THR A 254 -13.15 6.96 -3.74
C THR A 254 -12.35 5.77 -3.24
N ALA A 255 -13.02 4.65 -2.92
CA ALA A 255 -12.38 3.39 -2.61
C ALA A 255 -13.24 2.22 -3.11
N MET A 256 -12.57 1.20 -3.62
CA MET A 256 -13.14 -0.13 -3.88
C MET A 256 -12.16 -1.15 -3.31
N SER A 257 -12.61 -1.99 -2.39
CA SER A 257 -11.72 -2.92 -1.70
C SER A 257 -12.45 -4.18 -1.30
N ARG A 258 -11.69 -5.24 -1.02
CA ARG A 258 -12.23 -6.56 -0.66
C ARG A 258 -11.30 -7.27 0.32
N ASN A 259 -11.88 -8.01 1.26
CA ASN A 259 -11.16 -8.76 2.31
C ASN A 259 -11.26 -10.30 2.13
N GLY A 260 -11.72 -10.75 0.95
CA GLY A 260 -11.94 -12.16 0.63
C GLY A 260 -13.28 -12.72 1.12
N VAL A 261 -14.09 -11.90 1.77
CA VAL A 261 -15.46 -12.23 2.22
C VAL A 261 -16.42 -11.18 1.71
N ASP A 262 -16.15 -9.92 2.07
CA ASP A 262 -16.94 -8.75 1.71
C ASP A 262 -16.21 -7.93 0.64
N PHE A 263 -17.00 -7.32 -0.25
CA PHE A 263 -16.57 -6.22 -1.12
C PHE A 263 -17.17 -4.94 -0.57
N GLY A 264 -16.39 -3.87 -0.49
CA GLY A 264 -16.84 -2.60 0.03
C GLY A 264 -16.42 -1.42 -0.82
N ILE A 265 -17.26 -0.39 -0.84
CA ILE A 265 -16.97 0.90 -1.47
C ILE A 265 -17.08 2.06 -0.47
N GLN A 266 -16.38 3.15 -0.77
CA GLN A 266 -16.59 4.46 -0.15
C GLN A 266 -16.95 5.48 -1.22
N VAL A 267 -17.92 6.35 -0.92
CA VAL A 267 -18.39 7.39 -1.85
C VAL A 267 -18.08 8.77 -1.26
N SER A 268 -17.54 9.66 -2.08
CA SER A 268 -17.00 10.97 -1.67
C SER A 268 -17.91 11.75 -0.72
N GLY A 269 -19.18 11.93 -1.07
CA GLY A 269 -20.13 12.70 -0.28
C GLY A 269 -20.64 12.04 1.00
N LEU A 270 -20.25 10.78 1.26
CA LEU A 270 -20.68 9.97 2.41
C LEU A 270 -19.53 9.74 3.42
N GLY A 271 -18.41 10.41 3.22
CA GLY A 271 -17.26 10.37 4.12
C GLY A 271 -16.58 9.02 4.18
N ASN A 272 -16.36 8.50 5.40
CA ASN A 272 -15.59 7.27 5.64
C ASN A 272 -16.47 6.03 5.79
N GLU A 273 -17.79 6.15 5.61
CA GLU A 273 -18.72 5.03 5.68
C GLU A 273 -18.45 4.02 4.55
N TRP A 274 -18.50 2.73 4.88
CA TRP A 274 -18.34 1.61 3.94
C TRP A 274 -19.72 1.05 3.58
N PHE A 275 -19.92 0.77 2.29
CA PHE A 275 -21.12 0.13 1.72
C PHE A 275 -20.78 -1.14 0.96
#